data_AF-H5XVG9-F1
#
_entry.id   AF-H5XVG9-F1
#
_cell.length_a   1.000
_cell.length_b   1.000
_cell.length_c   1.000
_cell.angle_alpha   90.00
_cell.angle_beta   90.00
_cell.angle_gamma   90.00
#
_symmetry.space_group_name_H-M   'P 1'
#
loop_
_entity.id
_entity.type
_entity.pdbx_description
1 polymer ?
#
loop_
_entity_poly.entity_id
_entity_poly.type
_entity_poly.pdbx_seq_one_letter_code
_entity_poly.pdbx_strand_id
1 'polypeptide(L)'
;MRSEVLYIIIGMALVTYFTRFGALALFRFTGVPTWLNRWLKYVPVAVLTTLIIPSLLLPKGYLDISLHNHYLIAGIVAAFVAYKSRNIIVTLGLGMSVMFVLKLL
;
A
#
# COMPACT_ATOMS: atom_id res chain seq x y z
N MET A 1 -2.90 -6.79 32.62
CA MET A 1 -3.37 -6.48 31.26
C MET A 1 -4.90 -6.62 31.26
N ARG A 2 -5.64 -5.59 30.85
CA ARG A 2 -7.12 -5.57 30.90
C ARG A 2 -7.68 -6.76 30.11
N SER A 3 -8.50 -7.59 30.75
CA SER A 3 -9.20 -8.74 30.15
C SER A 3 -10.01 -8.34 28.91
N GLU A 4 -10.44 -7.08 28.83
CA GLU A 4 -11.08 -6.47 27.66
C GLU A 4 -10.24 -6.61 26.38
N VAL A 5 -8.93 -6.43 26.47
CA VAL A 5 -8.02 -6.52 25.31
C VAL A 5 -7.96 -7.96 24.79
N LEU A 6 -7.99 -8.95 25.69
CA LEU A 6 -8.03 -10.36 25.33
C LEU A 6 -9.31 -10.72 24.56
N TYR A 7 -10.48 -10.23 25.02
CA TYR A 7 -11.74 -10.44 24.31
C TYR A 7 -11.77 -9.74 22.95
N ILE A 8 -11.21 -8.54 22.85
CA ILE A 8 -11.09 -7.80 21.58
C ILE A 8 -10.19 -8.54 20.59
N ILE A 9 -9.03 -9.02 21.04
CA ILE A 9 -8.09 -9.78 20.20
C ILE A 9 -8.75 -11.06 19.70
N ILE A 10 -9.39 -11.83 20.59
CA ILE A 10 -10.06 -13.08 20.22
C ILE A 10 -11.23 -12.81 19.25
N GLY A 11 -12.03 -11.77 19.51
CA GLY A 11 -13.12 -11.36 18.63
C GLY A 11 -12.63 -10.95 17.24
N MET A 12 -11.62 -10.08 17.16
CA MET A 12 -11.01 -9.69 15.87
C MET A 12 -10.38 -10.88 15.16
N ALA A 13 -9.70 -11.77 15.89
CA ALA A 13 -9.11 -12.98 15.33
C ALA A 13 -10.20 -13.86 14.71
N LEU A 14 -11.27 -14.15 15.44
CA LEU A 14 -12.38 -14.97 14.95
C LEU A 14 -13.03 -14.37 13.70
N VAL A 15 -13.39 -13.08 13.72
CA VAL A 15 -14.02 -12.43 12.57
C VAL A 15 -13.09 -12.39 11.36
N THR A 16 -11.80 -12.05 11.57
CA THR A 16 -10.81 -12.01 10.47
C THR A 16 -10.59 -13.40 9.87
N TYR A 17 -10.45 -14.42 10.72
CA TYR A 17 -10.24 -15.79 10.28
C TYR A 17 -11.47 -16.31 9.56
N PHE A 18 -12.66 -16.08 10.09
CA PHE A 18 -13.91 -16.47 9.44
C PHE A 18 -14.07 -15.82 8.06
N THR A 19 -13.79 -14.52 7.95
CA THR A 19 -13.92 -13.80 6.68
C THR A 19 -12.88 -14.26 5.66
N ARG A 20 -11.61 -14.40 6.06
CA ARG A 20 -10.54 -14.87 5.15
C ARG A 20 -10.70 -16.34 4.76
N PHE A 21 -10.89 -17.21 5.75
CA PHE A 21 -10.96 -18.65 5.55
C PHE A 21 -12.29 -19.04 4.89
N GLY A 22 -13.38 -18.34 5.23
CA GLY A 22 -14.67 -18.49 4.55
C GLY A 22 -14.58 -18.10 3.07
N ALA A 23 -13.94 -16.97 2.74
CA ALA A 23 -13.70 -16.61 1.35
C ALA A 23 -12.84 -17.66 0.62
N LEU A 24 -11.72 -18.08 1.23
CA LEU A 24 -10.82 -19.10 0.66
C LEU A 24 -11.51 -20.45 0.47
N ALA A 25 -12.27 -20.92 1.46
CA ALA A 25 -12.99 -22.19 1.42
C ALA A 25 -14.12 -22.16 0.40
N LEU A 26 -14.91 -21.08 0.35
CA LEU A 26 -15.96 -20.89 -0.64
C LEU A 26 -15.38 -20.92 -2.06
N PHE A 27 -14.28 -20.19 -2.31
CA PHE A 27 -13.59 -20.20 -3.60
C PHE A 27 -12.93 -21.53 -3.97
N ARG A 28 -12.63 -22.39 -2.99
CA ARG A 28 -12.12 -23.75 -3.22
C ARG A 28 -13.21 -24.71 -3.70
N PHE A 29 -14.46 -24.53 -3.24
CA PHE A 29 -15.58 -25.41 -3.59
C PHE A 29 -16.24 -25.05 -4.92
N THR A 30 -16.39 -23.77 -5.25
CA THR A 30 -17.02 -23.33 -6.51
C THR A 30 -16.03 -23.07 -7.65
N GLY A 31 -14.73 -23.06 -7.35
CA GLY A 31 -13.70 -22.61 -8.29
C GLY A 31 -13.76 -21.10 -8.50
N VAL A 32 -12.60 -20.42 -8.56
CA VAL A 32 -12.60 -18.99 -8.83
C VAL A 32 -12.97 -18.76 -10.30
N PRO A 33 -14.10 -18.08 -10.61
CA PRO A 33 -14.41 -17.78 -12.00
C PRO A 33 -13.28 -16.95 -12.61
N THR A 34 -12.92 -17.25 -13.86
CA THR A 34 -11.74 -16.67 -14.52
C THR A 34 -11.75 -15.14 -14.55
N TRP A 35 -12.94 -14.54 -14.64
CA TRP A 35 -13.15 -13.09 -14.51
C TRP A 35 -12.73 -12.58 -13.12
N LEU A 36 -13.20 -13.20 -12.04
CA LEU A 36 -12.89 -12.74 -10.69
C LEU A 36 -11.41 -12.93 -10.33
N ASN A 37 -10.78 -14.04 -10.73
CA ASN A 37 -9.34 -14.23 -10.54
C ASN A 37 -8.54 -13.14 -11.24
N ARG A 38 -8.95 -12.76 -12.46
CA ARG A 38 -8.34 -11.67 -13.21
C ARG A 38 -8.49 -10.34 -12.46
N TRP A 39 -9.67 -10.01 -11.94
CA TRP A 39 -9.90 -8.80 -11.15
C TRP A 39 -9.10 -8.78 -9.84
N LEU A 40 -9.11 -9.88 -9.08
CA LEU A 40 -8.40 -10.00 -7.80
C LEU A 40 -6.88 -9.79 -7.95
N LYS A 41 -6.28 -10.20 -9.08
CA LYS A 41 -4.87 -9.93 -9.36
C LYS A 41 -4.54 -8.44 -9.49
N TYR A 42 -5.50 -7.62 -9.91
CA TYR A 42 -5.33 -6.16 -10.04
C TYR A 42 -5.63 -5.40 -8.75
N VAL A 43 -6.37 -5.99 -7.81
CA VAL A 43 -6.72 -5.34 -6.53
C VAL A 43 -5.48 -4.85 -5.77
N PRO A 44 -4.41 -5.65 -5.56
CA PRO A 44 -3.23 -5.18 -4.82
C PRO A 44 -2.57 -3.97 -5.47
N VAL A 45 -2.39 -4.00 -6.79
CA VAL A 45 -1.75 -2.90 -7.53
C VAL A 45 -2.63 -1.65 -7.52
N ALA A 46 -3.95 -1.81 -7.70
CA ALA A 46 -4.89 -0.70 -7.68
C ALA A 46 -4.92 0.00 -6.30
N VAL A 47 -5.01 -0.78 -5.22
CA VAL A 47 -5.03 -0.25 -3.85
C VAL A 47 -3.73 0.48 -3.53
N LEU A 48 -2.56 -0.13 -3.84
CA LEU A 48 -1.26 0.53 -3.62
C LEU A 48 -1.16 1.83 -4.42
N THR A 49 -1.58 1.82 -5.68
CA THR A 49 -1.57 3.00 -6.55
C THR A 49 -2.47 4.11 -5.99
N THR A 50 -3.70 3.77 -5.57
CA THR A 50 -4.63 4.72 -4.95
C THR A 50 -4.16 5.23 -3.60
N LEU A 51 -3.34 4.49 -2.85
CA LEU A 51 -2.75 4.98 -1.59
C LEU A 51 -1.57 5.95 -1.85
N ILE A 52 -0.74 5.62 -2.84
CA ILE A 52 0.51 6.34 -3.11
C ILE A 52 0.28 7.61 -3.95
N ILE A 53 -0.55 7.55 -5.00
CA ILE A 53 -0.78 8.70 -5.90
C ILE A 53 -1.28 9.96 -5.16
N PRO A 54 -2.36 9.91 -4.35
CA PRO A 54 -2.85 11.11 -3.68
C PRO A 54 -1.91 11.59 -2.60
N SER A 55 -1.16 10.70 -1.94
CA SER A 55 -0.14 11.11 -0.96
C SER A 55 1.03 11.84 -1.62
N LEU A 56 1.29 11.63 -2.92
CA LEU A 56 2.28 12.37 -3.70
C LEU A 56 1.73 13.67 -4.32
N LEU A 57 0.52 13.63 -4.90
CA LEU A 57 -0.07 14.76 -5.65
C LEU A 57 -0.82 15.77 -4.79
N LEU A 58 -1.40 15.32 -3.67
CA LEU A 58 -2.28 16.10 -2.79
C LEU A 58 -1.81 16.06 -1.32
N PRO A 59 -0.52 16.29 -1.00
CA PRO A 59 -0.01 16.13 0.36
C PRO A 59 -0.68 17.08 1.38
N LYS A 60 -1.24 18.21 0.92
CA LYS A 60 -1.95 19.21 1.75
C LYS A 60 -3.43 19.39 1.38
N GLY A 61 -4.01 18.48 0.58
CA GLY A 61 -5.41 18.57 0.13
C GLY A 61 -5.66 19.47 -1.09
N TYR A 62 -4.65 20.18 -1.59
CA TYR A 62 -4.70 20.93 -2.85
C TYR A 62 -3.76 20.31 -3.88
N LEU A 63 -4.14 20.36 -5.16
CA LEU A 63 -3.32 19.86 -6.27
C LEU A 63 -2.07 20.72 -6.39
N ASP A 64 -0.96 20.22 -5.86
CA ASP A 64 0.33 20.91 -5.91
C ASP A 64 1.24 20.17 -6.89
N ILE A 65 1.02 20.43 -8.18
CA ILE A 65 1.84 19.94 -9.31
C ILE A 65 3.04 20.88 -9.51
N SER A 66 3.30 21.80 -8.58
CA SER A 66 4.45 22.69 -8.68
C SER A 66 5.74 21.90 -8.45
N LEU A 67 6.82 22.31 -9.13
CA LEU A 67 8.19 21.81 -8.90
C LEU A 67 8.72 22.12 -7.48
N HIS A 68 7.95 22.85 -6.67
CA HIS A 68 8.19 23.04 -5.23
C HIS A 68 7.65 21.90 -4.35
N ASN A 69 6.85 20.98 -4.91
CA ASN A 69 6.31 19.86 -4.14
C ASN A 69 7.38 18.78 -3.98
N HIS A 70 8.08 18.86 -2.85
CA HIS A 70 9.13 17.94 -2.46
C HIS A 70 8.69 16.47 -2.44
N TYR A 71 7.41 16.18 -2.18
CA TYR A 71 6.87 14.81 -2.19
C TYR A 71 6.81 14.25 -3.60
N LEU A 72 6.44 15.05 -4.58
CA LEU A 72 6.30 14.64 -5.98
C LEU A 72 7.67 14.31 -6.58
N ILE A 73 8.68 15.15 -6.32
CA ILE A 73 10.07 14.92 -6.75
C ILE A 73 10.64 13.66 -6.08
N ALA A 74 10.48 13.51 -4.76
CA ALA A 74 10.94 12.32 -4.04
C ALA A 74 10.26 11.05 -4.57
N GLY A 75 8.97 11.10 -4.89
CA GLY A 75 8.22 10.00 -5.50
C GLY A 75 8.73 9.60 -6.89
N ILE A 76 9.01 10.58 -7.76
CA ILE A 76 9.57 10.32 -9.10
C ILE A 76 10.95 9.68 -9.00
N VAL A 77 11.82 10.22 -8.13
CA VAL A 77 13.17 9.66 -7.94
C VAL A 77 13.08 8.25 -7.37
N ALA A 78 12.22 8.02 -6.38
CA ALA A 78 11.98 6.68 -5.83
C ALA A 78 11.47 5.70 -6.89
N ALA A 79 10.53 6.12 -7.76
CA ALA A 79 10.03 5.30 -8.86
C ALA A 79 11.13 4.95 -9.88
N PHE A 80 11.99 5.93 -10.23
CA PHE A 80 13.12 5.71 -11.13
C PHE A 80 14.15 4.74 -10.55
N VAL A 81 14.46 4.88 -9.25
CA VAL A 81 15.35 3.97 -8.53
C VAL A 81 14.73 2.57 -8.42
N ALA A 82 13.43 2.46 -8.14
CA ALA A 82 12.72 1.18 -8.10
C ALA A 82 12.83 0.44 -9.44
N TYR A 83 12.62 1.16 -10.54
CA TYR A 83 12.73 0.62 -11.89
C TYR A 83 14.14 0.09 -12.19
N LYS A 84 15.18 0.85 -11.81
CA LYS A 84 16.58 0.49 -12.11
C LYS A 84 17.16 -0.57 -11.17
N SER A 85 16.89 -0.47 -9.86
CA SER A 85 17.57 -1.29 -8.86
C SER A 85 16.90 -2.66 -8.66
N ARG A 86 15.59 -2.79 -8.92
CA ARG A 86 14.78 -3.98 -8.59
C ARG A 86 14.94 -4.48 -7.14
N ASN A 87 15.54 -3.68 -6.25
CA ASN A 87 15.83 -4.01 -4.87
C ASN A 87 15.10 -3.04 -3.95
N ILE A 88 14.13 -3.57 -3.19
CA ILE A 88 13.25 -2.81 -2.30
C ILE A 88 14.04 -2.02 -1.26
N ILE A 89 15.14 -2.58 -0.74
CA ILE A 89 15.96 -1.94 0.30
C ILE A 89 16.63 -0.69 -0.26
N VAL A 90 17.19 -0.78 -1.47
CA VAL A 90 17.86 0.34 -2.14
C VAL A 90 16.85 1.43 -2.50
N THR A 91 15.66 1.05 -2.96
CA THR A 91 14.58 1.99 -3.26
C THR A 91 14.11 2.73 -2.02
N LEU A 92 13.89 2.03 -0.91
CA LEU A 92 13.50 2.64 0.37
C LEU A 92 14.60 3.57 0.89
N GLY A 93 15.85 3.11 0.91
CA GLY A 93 16.98 3.89 1.39
C GLY A 93 17.19 5.18 0.61
N LEU A 94 17.21 5.10 -0.72
CA LEU A 94 17.36 6.29 -1.57
C LEU A 94 16.13 7.20 -1.52
N GLY A 95 14.92 6.65 -1.56
CA GLY A 95 13.68 7.43 -1.46
C GLY A 95 13.59 8.20 -0.14
N MET A 96 13.91 7.54 0.98
CA MET A 96 13.98 8.19 2.29
C MET A 96 15.08 9.25 2.36
N SER A 97 16.27 8.97 1.81
CA SER A 97 17.39 9.92 1.81
C SER A 97 17.05 11.18 1.01
N VAL A 98 16.45 11.03 -0.18
CA VAL A 98 16.02 12.16 -1.02
C VAL A 98 14.95 12.97 -0.31
N MET A 99 13.94 12.32 0.28
CA MET A 99 12.89 13.02 1.02
C MET A 99 13.44 13.75 2.24
N PHE A 100 14.41 13.17 2.94
CA PHE A 100 15.08 13.80 4.07
C PHE A 100 15.86 15.04 3.64
N VAL A 101 16.66 14.96 2.58
CA VAL A 101 17.41 16.09 2.03
C VAL A 101 16.47 17.20 1.55
N LEU A 102 15.41 16.86 0.83
CA LEU A 102 14.42 17.84 0.34
C LEU A 102 13.58 18.47 1.46
N LYS A 103 13.40 17.80 2.59
CA LYS A 103 12.70 18.36 3.75
C LYS A 103 13.61 19.24 4.61
N LEU A 104 14.92 19.01 4.56
CA LEU A 104 15.92 19.78 5.30
C LEU A 104 16.30 21.09 4.59
N LEU A 105 16.13 21.13 3.26
CA LEU A 105 16.28 22.32 2.42
C LEU A 105 15.03 23.19 2.47
#